data_AF-A0A175VZZ9-F1
#
_entry.id   AF-A0A175VZZ9-F1
#
_cell.length_a   1.000
_cell.length_b   1.000
_cell.length_c   1.000
_cell.angle_alpha   90.00
_cell.angle_beta   90.00
_cell.angle_gamma   90.00
#
_symmetry.space_group_name_H-M   'P 1'
#
loop_
_entity.id
_entity.type
_entity.pdbx_description
1 polymer ?
#
loop_
_entity_poly.entity_id
_entity_poly.type
_entity_poly.pdbx_seq_one_letter_code
_entity_poly.pdbx_strand_id
1 'polypeptide(L)'
;MGVGSLGKVFSYAFGLIDNKRQEGFDWLLDQVNSIREEVGARPPAVTITDYDSALRNAIARVYPDAKAQLYIFHINKNVVLQIKRKWDRQAAAQVAVAYTASQANNDNNNNGNGDGDLDEEEQAVVTRLNQLSGQDGDLGPVPETVEYSRAGLYKLWQYVLYTSTLEDFNIAWEKLKAFFSTQTAIIQYIEETYMAVVADWATCYTNNYLNFGQRTTSPVESANRYLKSFLVTGNNTVKEVVEQSFNMVAQMKVSITEARQAQKNRLRRDQCIKAY
;
A
#
# COMPACT_ATOMS: atom_id res chain seq x y z
N MET A 1 10.76 9.33 1.64
CA MET A 1 10.36 10.00 0.39
C MET A 1 9.38 11.11 0.74
N GLY A 2 9.33 12.21 -0.02
CA GLY A 2 8.32 13.25 0.09
C GLY A 2 7.55 13.41 -1.22
N VAL A 3 6.39 14.07 -1.15
CA VAL A 3 5.57 14.41 -2.33
C VAL A 3 5.39 15.92 -2.34
N GLY A 4 5.82 16.55 -3.43
CA GLY A 4 5.64 17.99 -3.60
C GLY A 4 4.22 18.33 -4.09
N SER A 5 3.87 19.62 -4.04
CA SER A 5 2.59 20.14 -4.56
C SER A 5 2.35 19.89 -6.05
N LEU A 6 3.38 19.50 -6.81
CA LEU A 6 3.29 19.08 -8.21
C LEU A 6 2.95 17.58 -8.37
N GLY A 7 2.66 16.86 -7.28
CA GLY A 7 2.47 15.40 -7.27
C GLY A 7 3.75 14.61 -7.56
N LYS A 8 4.91 15.29 -7.65
CA LYS A 8 6.20 14.65 -7.89
C LYS A 8 6.77 14.11 -6.60
N VAL A 9 7.12 12.84 -6.63
CA VAL A 9 7.79 12.15 -5.54
C VAL A 9 9.28 12.45 -5.59
N PHE A 10 9.90 12.66 -4.43
CA PHE A 10 11.33 12.90 -4.30
C PHE A 10 11.91 12.17 -3.09
N SER A 11 13.19 11.83 -3.17
CA SER A 11 13.93 11.31 -2.02
C SER A 11 14.36 12.46 -1.14
N TYR A 12 13.98 12.37 0.14
CA TYR A 12 14.31 13.37 1.13
C TYR A 12 15.58 13.00 1.90
N ALA A 13 15.67 11.74 2.31
CA ALA A 13 16.83 11.17 2.98
C ALA A 13 16.91 9.67 2.67
N PHE A 14 18.12 9.13 2.78
CA PHE A 14 18.37 7.69 2.80
C PHE A 14 18.96 7.31 4.14
N GLY A 15 18.41 6.26 4.75
CA GLY A 15 18.85 5.74 6.04
C GLY A 15 19.48 4.37 5.87
N LEU A 16 20.68 4.19 6.42
CA LEU A 16 21.27 2.88 6.65
C LEU A 16 21.20 2.61 8.15
N ILE A 17 20.46 1.58 8.52
CA ILE A 17 20.33 1.10 9.90
C ILE A 17 20.73 -0.37 9.94
N ASP A 18 21.37 -0.80 11.03
CA ASP A 18 21.90 -2.15 11.21
C ASP A 18 20.80 -3.17 11.61
N ASN A 19 19.66 -2.68 12.09
CA ASN A 19 18.52 -3.48 12.50
C ASN A 19 17.19 -2.75 12.27
N LYS A 20 16.09 -3.50 12.28
CA LYS A 20 14.71 -2.96 12.18
C LYS A 20 14.02 -2.94 13.56
N ARG A 21 14.73 -2.52 14.60
CA ARG A 21 14.17 -2.38 15.95
C ARG A 21 13.84 -0.92 16.23
N GLN A 22 13.11 -0.71 17.33
CA GLN A 22 12.63 0.61 17.77
C GLN A 22 13.78 1.62 17.85
N GLU A 23 14.90 1.24 18.46
CA GLU A 23 16.03 2.14 18.70
C GLU A 23 16.69 2.60 17.38
N GLY A 24 16.78 1.69 16.40
CA GLY A 24 17.32 2.01 15.08
C GLY A 24 16.43 2.98 14.31
N PHE A 25 15.11 2.77 14.35
CA PHE A 25 14.16 3.70 13.74
C PHE A 25 14.08 5.04 14.47
N ASP A 26 14.16 5.04 15.80
CA ASP A 26 14.16 6.27 16.58
C ASP A 26 15.34 7.16 16.20
N TRP A 27 16.56 6.60 16.19
CA TRP A 27 17.75 7.33 15.76
C TRP A 27 17.60 7.85 14.32
N LEU A 28 17.14 7.01 13.39
CA LEU A 28 16.97 7.40 11.99
C LEU A 28 16.00 8.57 11.84
N LEU A 29 14.85 8.52 12.52
CA LEU A 29 13.82 9.55 12.45
C LEU A 29 14.29 10.86 13.10
N ASP A 30 15.10 10.80 14.16
CA ASP A 30 15.74 11.98 14.75
C ASP A 30 16.70 12.65 13.76
N GLN A 31 17.52 11.87 13.04
CA GLN A 31 18.41 12.44 12.01
C GLN A 31 17.62 13.07 10.87
N VAL A 32 16.57 12.40 10.38
CA VAL A 32 15.68 12.94 9.34
C VAL A 32 15.02 14.24 9.80
N ASN A 33 14.57 14.32 11.06
CA ASN A 33 13.99 15.53 11.61
C ASN A 33 15.01 16.66 11.77
N SER A 34 16.23 16.36 12.20
CA SER A 34 17.32 17.34 12.29
C SER A 34 17.60 17.99 10.92
N ILE A 35 17.70 17.19 9.86
CA ILE A 35 17.89 17.70 8.48
C ILE A 35 16.69 18.55 8.05
N ARG A 36 15.48 18.21 8.49
CA ARG A 36 14.25 18.96 8.16
C ARG A 36 14.27 20.34 8.77
N GLU A 37 14.70 20.44 10.01
CA GLU A 37 14.85 21.69 10.74
C GLU A 37 15.95 22.56 10.14
N GLU A 38 17.10 21.97 9.78
CA GLU A 38 18.22 22.68 9.16
C GLU A 38 17.80 23.39 7.85
N VAL A 39 16.98 22.74 7.02
CA VAL A 39 16.50 23.34 5.76
C VAL A 39 15.22 24.19 5.92
N GLY A 40 14.71 24.34 7.15
CA GLY A 40 13.48 25.08 7.43
C GLY A 40 12.21 24.47 6.81
N ALA A 41 12.22 23.16 6.55
CA ALA A 41 11.05 22.47 6.01
C ALA A 41 9.98 22.25 7.09
N ARG A 42 8.71 22.39 6.73
CA ARG A 42 7.59 22.09 7.65
C ARG A 42 7.51 20.59 7.93
N PRO A 43 7.05 20.17 9.13
CA PRO A 43 6.69 18.79 9.39
C PRO A 43 5.67 18.25 8.37
N PRO A 44 5.69 16.95 8.06
CA PRO A 44 4.71 16.35 7.17
C PRO A 44 3.30 16.38 7.80
N ALA A 45 2.27 16.63 6.99
CA ALA A 45 0.88 16.52 7.43
C ALA A 45 0.38 15.07 7.48
N VAL A 46 0.96 14.20 6.65
CA VAL A 46 0.64 12.78 6.53
C VAL A 46 1.94 11.99 6.46
N THR A 47 2.02 10.89 7.18
CA THR A 47 3.11 9.91 7.07
C THR A 47 2.52 8.60 6.55
N ILE A 48 3.19 7.98 5.59
CA ILE A 48 2.76 6.70 5.00
C ILE A 48 3.88 5.70 5.23
N THR A 49 3.58 4.59 5.89
CA THR A 49 4.57 3.56 6.27
C THR A 49 3.96 2.17 6.12
N ASP A 50 4.79 1.13 6.17
CA ASP A 50 4.29 -0.23 6.28
C ASP A 50 3.72 -0.48 7.69
N TYR A 51 3.24 -1.70 7.94
CA TYR A 51 2.65 -2.06 9.23
C TYR A 51 3.69 -2.44 10.29
N ASP A 52 4.93 -1.93 10.19
CA ASP A 52 5.98 -2.15 11.17
C ASP A 52 5.75 -1.30 12.43
N SER A 53 5.53 -1.96 13.57
CA SER A 53 5.26 -1.29 14.84
C SER A 53 6.39 -0.37 15.29
N ALA A 54 7.65 -0.75 15.05
CA ALA A 54 8.80 0.00 15.52
C ALA A 54 8.97 1.30 14.73
N LEU A 55 8.83 1.23 13.40
CA LEU A 55 8.84 2.40 12.54
C LEU A 55 7.66 3.34 12.83
N ARG A 56 6.46 2.79 13.04
CA ARG A 56 5.27 3.59 13.37
C ARG A 56 5.43 4.35 14.70
N ASN A 57 5.95 3.69 15.73
CA ASN A 57 6.21 4.33 17.02
C ASN A 57 7.25 5.45 16.89
N ALA A 58 8.34 5.22 16.15
CA ALA A 58 9.36 6.25 15.91
C ALA A 58 8.79 7.46 15.16
N ILE A 59 7.94 7.24 14.15
CA ILE A 59 7.25 8.30 13.42
C ILE A 59 6.31 9.08 14.36
N ALA A 60 5.49 8.39 15.15
CA ALA A 60 4.54 9.04 16.06
C ALA A 60 5.23 9.88 17.14
N ARG A 61 6.43 9.47 17.57
CA ARG A 61 7.28 10.23 18.50
C ARG A 61 7.78 11.54 17.89
N VAL A 62 8.23 11.51 16.63
CA VAL A 62 8.86 12.67 15.97
C VAL A 62 7.85 13.59 15.29
N TYR A 63 6.76 13.04 14.76
CA TYR A 63 5.71 13.76 14.04
C TYR A 63 4.31 13.43 14.62
N PRO A 64 4.03 13.81 15.88
CA PRO A 64 2.78 13.45 16.57
C PRO A 64 1.53 14.05 15.90
N ASP A 65 1.67 15.20 15.23
CA ASP A 65 0.57 15.88 14.54
C ASP A 65 0.30 15.32 13.13
N ALA A 66 1.18 14.46 12.60
CA ALA A 66 1.00 13.89 11.28
C ALA A 66 -0.01 12.75 11.32
N LYS A 67 -0.98 12.75 10.39
CA LYS A 67 -1.88 11.60 10.24
C LYS A 67 -1.09 10.41 9.72
N ALA A 68 -0.94 9.38 10.55
CA ALA A 68 -0.39 8.10 10.14
C ALA A 68 -1.33 7.40 9.15
N GLN A 69 -0.74 6.89 8.07
CA GLN A 69 -1.40 6.04 7.08
C GLN A 69 -0.54 4.82 6.77
N LEU A 70 -1.16 3.74 6.32
CA LEU A 70 -0.49 2.51 5.94
C LEU A 70 -0.40 2.38 4.43
N TYR A 71 0.71 1.80 3.96
CA TYR A 71 0.87 1.41 2.58
C TYR A 71 -0.05 0.25 2.21
N ILE A 72 -1.04 0.53 1.38
CA ILE A 72 -2.05 -0.45 0.93
C ILE A 72 -1.40 -1.64 0.22
N PHE A 73 -0.26 -1.44 -0.47
CA PHE A 73 0.48 -2.53 -1.10
C PHE A 73 0.84 -3.65 -0.12
N HIS A 74 1.37 -3.30 1.06
CA HIS A 74 1.73 -4.28 2.09
C HIS A 74 0.50 -4.96 2.67
N ILE A 75 -0.59 -4.22 2.87
CA ILE A 75 -1.87 -4.78 3.33
C ILE A 75 -2.37 -5.81 2.31
N ASN A 76 -2.47 -5.44 1.03
CA ASN A 76 -2.89 -6.34 -0.05
C ASN A 76 -2.01 -7.59 -0.13
N LYS A 77 -0.69 -7.42 -0.09
CA LYS A 77 0.26 -8.54 -0.11
C LYS A 77 0.01 -9.50 1.06
N ASN A 78 -0.13 -8.97 2.27
CA ASN A 78 -0.33 -9.77 3.47
C ASN A 78 -1.71 -10.43 3.51
N VAL A 79 -2.77 -9.72 3.12
CA VAL A 79 -4.14 -10.25 3.08
C VAL A 79 -4.25 -11.36 2.04
N VAL A 80 -3.73 -11.17 0.82
CA VAL A 80 -3.70 -12.21 -0.21
C VAL A 80 -2.93 -13.44 0.26
N LEU A 81 -1.77 -13.25 0.92
CA LEU A 81 -0.99 -14.35 1.49
C LEU A 81 -1.79 -15.13 2.53
N GLN A 82 -2.47 -14.44 3.45
CA GLN A 82 -3.24 -15.10 4.50
C GLN A 82 -4.50 -15.76 3.96
N ILE A 83 -5.13 -15.22 2.93
CA ILE A 83 -6.23 -15.89 2.21
C ILE A 83 -5.74 -17.20 1.62
N LYS A 84 -4.59 -17.21 0.92
CA LYS A 84 -3.98 -18.45 0.38
C LYS A 84 -3.69 -19.47 1.49
N ARG A 85 -3.03 -19.04 2.57
CA ARG A 85 -2.56 -19.93 3.64
C ARG A 85 -3.68 -20.49 4.51
N LYS A 86 -4.68 -19.67 4.81
CA LYS A 86 -5.76 -19.99 5.76
C LYS A 86 -7.06 -20.42 5.08
N TRP A 87 -7.08 -20.60 3.76
CA TRP A 87 -8.26 -21.05 3.04
C TRP A 87 -8.71 -22.43 3.52
N ASP A 88 -9.91 -22.49 4.10
CA ASP A 88 -10.56 -23.70 4.53
C ASP A 88 -11.31 -24.33 3.35
N ARG A 89 -10.66 -25.33 2.74
CA ARG A 89 -11.21 -26.11 1.64
C ARG A 89 -12.41 -26.96 2.05
N GLN A 90 -12.47 -27.44 3.30
CA GLN A 90 -13.59 -28.26 3.77
C GLN A 90 -14.84 -27.39 3.91
N ALA A 91 -14.70 -26.21 4.50
CA ALA A 91 -15.76 -25.21 4.56
C ALA A 91 -16.23 -24.81 3.15
N ALA A 92 -15.30 -24.56 2.22
CA ALA A 92 -15.65 -24.23 0.84
C ALA A 92 -16.40 -25.38 0.13
N ALA A 93 -15.96 -26.63 0.32
CA ALA A 93 -16.64 -27.81 -0.24
C ALA A 93 -18.04 -28.03 0.37
N GLN A 94 -18.21 -27.80 1.66
CA GLN A 94 -19.52 -27.89 2.32
C GLN A 94 -20.49 -26.83 1.80
N VAL A 95 -20.02 -25.60 1.59
CA VAL A 95 -20.81 -24.53 0.96
C VAL A 95 -21.16 -24.93 -0.48
N ALA A 96 -20.20 -25.45 -1.25
CA ALA A 96 -20.45 -25.94 -2.60
C ALA A 96 -21.53 -27.04 -2.63
N VAL A 97 -21.47 -28.02 -1.71
CA VAL A 97 -22.50 -29.08 -1.58
C VAL A 97 -23.87 -28.50 -1.22
N ALA A 98 -23.94 -27.50 -0.35
CA ALA A 98 -25.19 -26.83 0.00
C ALA A 98 -25.83 -26.13 -1.22
N TYR A 99 -25.02 -25.62 -2.16
CA TYR A 99 -25.49 -25.05 -3.43
C TYR A 99 -25.75 -26.12 -4.52
N THR A 100 -24.99 -27.22 -4.55
CA THR A 100 -25.00 -28.28 -5.60
C THR A 100 -25.77 -29.54 -5.23
N ALA A 101 -26.64 -29.48 -4.21
CA ALA A 101 -27.75 -30.43 -4.07
C ALA A 101 -28.67 -30.49 -5.32
N SER A 102 -28.41 -29.64 -6.32
CA SER A 102 -28.70 -29.85 -7.74
C SER A 102 -27.39 -30.03 -8.55
N GLN A 103 -27.16 -31.25 -9.04
CA GLN A 103 -26.12 -31.66 -10.01
C GLN A 103 -24.68 -31.82 -9.51
N ALA A 104 -24.28 -33.09 -9.51
CA ALA A 104 -22.90 -33.56 -9.41
C ALA A 104 -22.04 -33.01 -10.56
N ASN A 105 -20.92 -32.39 -10.22
CA ASN A 105 -19.65 -32.67 -10.90
C ASN A 105 -18.48 -32.31 -10.00
N ASN A 106 -17.72 -33.36 -9.69
CA ASN A 106 -16.51 -33.37 -8.88
C ASN A 106 -15.34 -33.12 -9.84
N ASP A 107 -14.91 -31.87 -10.00
CA ASP A 107 -13.60 -31.59 -10.61
C ASP A 107 -12.61 -31.20 -9.52
N ASN A 108 -11.96 -32.25 -9.02
CA ASN A 108 -10.69 -32.20 -8.33
C ASN A 108 -9.63 -31.65 -9.29
N ASN A 109 -9.17 -30.40 -9.08
CA ASN A 109 -7.82 -29.96 -9.50
C ASN A 109 -7.51 -28.56 -8.95
N ASN A 110 -6.76 -28.47 -7.83
CA ASN A 110 -5.32 -28.15 -7.82
C ASN A 110 -4.77 -27.96 -6.39
N ASN A 111 -3.64 -28.62 -6.14
CA ASN A 111 -2.79 -28.63 -4.93
C ASN A 111 -2.25 -27.22 -4.59
N GLY A 112 -2.04 -26.76 -3.36
CA GLY A 112 -2.13 -27.29 -2.00
C GLY A 112 -2.21 -26.10 -1.02
N ASN A 113 -2.41 -26.32 0.29
CA ASN A 113 -2.28 -25.22 1.28
C ASN A 113 -0.78 -24.94 1.41
N GLY A 114 -0.26 -24.14 0.47
CA GLY A 114 1.15 -23.86 0.39
C GLY A 114 1.54 -22.89 1.49
N ASP A 115 2.34 -23.35 2.45
CA ASP A 115 3.10 -22.52 3.40
C ASP A 115 4.23 -21.70 2.71
N GLY A 116 4.06 -21.43 1.42
CA GLY A 116 5.02 -20.71 0.59
C GLY A 116 4.73 -19.22 0.54
N ASP A 117 5.59 -18.52 -0.19
CA ASP A 117 5.34 -17.17 -0.65
C ASP A 117 4.16 -17.13 -1.67
N LEU A 118 3.78 -15.91 -2.06
CA LEU A 118 2.82 -15.71 -3.14
C LEU A 118 3.37 -16.31 -4.44
N ASP A 119 2.58 -17.12 -5.13
CA ASP A 119 2.90 -17.60 -6.48
C ASP A 119 2.50 -16.52 -7.51
N GLU A 120 2.67 -16.83 -8.80
CA GLU A 120 2.41 -15.90 -9.90
C GLU A 120 0.95 -15.44 -9.97
N GLU A 121 -0.01 -16.32 -9.64
CA GLU A 121 -1.43 -16.00 -9.64
C GLU A 121 -1.74 -14.99 -8.53
N GLU A 122 -1.25 -15.25 -7.33
CA GLU A 122 -1.44 -14.37 -6.18
C GLU A 122 -0.73 -13.01 -6.37
N GLN A 123 0.44 -13.01 -6.99
CA GLN A 123 1.15 -11.78 -7.35
C GLN A 123 0.35 -10.95 -8.38
N ALA A 124 -0.29 -11.60 -9.35
CA ALA A 124 -1.17 -10.94 -10.30
C ALA A 124 -2.40 -10.32 -9.60
N VAL A 125 -2.97 -11.02 -8.60
CA VAL A 125 -4.05 -10.48 -7.76
C VAL A 125 -3.59 -9.23 -7.01
N VAL A 126 -2.44 -9.29 -6.32
CA VAL A 126 -1.88 -8.13 -5.60
C VAL A 126 -1.64 -6.97 -6.56
N THR A 127 -1.11 -7.22 -7.76
CA THR A 127 -0.89 -6.19 -8.78
C THR A 127 -2.21 -5.53 -9.20
N ARG A 128 -3.25 -6.32 -9.51
CA ARG A 128 -4.58 -5.82 -9.89
C ARG A 128 -5.22 -5.00 -8.78
N LEU A 129 -5.17 -5.48 -7.53
CA LEU A 129 -5.71 -4.75 -6.39
C LEU A 129 -5.03 -3.40 -6.22
N ASN A 130 -3.71 -3.31 -6.37
CA ASN A 130 -2.98 -2.05 -6.20
C ASN A 130 -3.15 -1.08 -7.38
N GLN A 131 -3.53 -1.54 -8.57
CA GLN A 131 -3.89 -0.66 -9.69
C GLN A 131 -5.16 0.15 -9.42
N LEU A 132 -6.06 -0.36 -8.58
CA LEU A 132 -7.30 0.34 -8.20
C LEU A 132 -7.06 1.57 -7.32
N SER A 133 -5.89 1.70 -6.69
CA SER A 133 -5.61 2.83 -5.78
C SER A 133 -5.62 4.19 -6.46
N GLY A 134 -5.51 4.22 -7.80
CA GLY A 134 -5.56 5.44 -8.61
C GLY A 134 -6.94 5.79 -9.16
N GLN A 135 -7.95 4.95 -8.93
CA GLN A 135 -9.34 5.26 -9.21
C GLN A 135 -9.90 5.89 -7.93
N ASP A 136 -10.51 7.07 -8.00
CA ASP A 136 -10.93 7.93 -6.85
C ASP A 136 -11.99 7.31 -5.89
N GLY A 137 -12.02 5.98 -5.80
CA GLY A 137 -12.94 5.16 -5.04
C GLY A 137 -14.26 4.86 -5.74
N ASP A 138 -14.37 5.20 -7.03
CA ASP A 138 -15.51 4.85 -7.88
C ASP A 138 -15.37 3.42 -8.41
N LEU A 139 -15.69 2.43 -7.56
CA LEU A 139 -15.73 1.01 -7.92
C LEU A 139 -17.13 0.55 -8.38
N GLY A 140 -18.09 1.48 -8.47
CA GLY A 140 -19.52 1.15 -8.55
C GLY A 140 -20.07 0.49 -7.28
N PRO A 141 -21.33 0.01 -7.31
CA PRO A 141 -21.94 -0.64 -6.16
C PRO A 141 -21.24 -1.97 -5.80
N VAL A 142 -21.28 -2.32 -4.52
CA VAL A 142 -20.79 -3.63 -4.05
C VAL A 142 -21.58 -4.74 -4.76
N PRO A 143 -20.94 -5.71 -5.44
CA PRO A 143 -21.62 -6.73 -6.23
C PRO A 143 -22.64 -7.50 -5.41
N GLU A 144 -23.84 -7.74 -5.94
CA GLU A 144 -24.89 -8.50 -5.25
C GLU A 144 -24.48 -9.95 -4.97
N THR A 145 -23.79 -10.58 -5.91
CA THR A 145 -23.27 -11.94 -5.80
C THR A 145 -21.79 -12.00 -6.17
N VAL A 146 -21.07 -12.91 -5.53
CA VAL A 146 -19.69 -13.28 -5.89
C VAL A 146 -19.56 -14.80 -5.80
N GLU A 147 -18.59 -15.38 -6.51
CA GLU A 147 -18.29 -16.80 -6.38
C GLU A 147 -17.77 -17.12 -4.97
N TYR A 148 -18.17 -18.27 -4.40
CA TYR A 148 -17.58 -18.77 -3.15
C TYR A 148 -16.20 -19.37 -3.42
N SER A 149 -15.22 -18.51 -3.68
CA SER A 149 -13.84 -18.86 -3.98
C SER A 149 -12.88 -17.81 -3.44
N ARG A 150 -11.57 -18.07 -3.48
CA ARG A 150 -10.56 -17.06 -3.17
C ARG A 150 -10.73 -15.81 -4.06
N ALA A 151 -11.11 -16.00 -5.34
CA ALA A 151 -11.34 -14.91 -6.28
C ALA A 151 -12.51 -14.02 -5.85
N GLY A 152 -13.62 -14.61 -5.38
CA GLY A 152 -14.74 -13.86 -4.82
C GLY A 152 -14.37 -13.11 -3.54
N LEU A 153 -13.51 -13.69 -2.70
CA LEU A 153 -13.03 -13.03 -1.48
C LEU A 153 -12.12 -11.84 -1.83
N TYR A 154 -11.18 -11.99 -2.78
CA TYR A 154 -10.39 -10.87 -3.30
C TYR A 154 -11.27 -9.77 -3.90
N LYS A 155 -12.36 -10.15 -4.58
CA LYS A 155 -13.31 -9.21 -5.17
C LYS A 155 -14.01 -8.38 -4.10
N LEU A 156 -14.50 -8.96 -3.01
CA LEU A 156 -15.09 -8.16 -1.91
C LEU A 156 -14.05 -7.34 -1.16
N TRP A 157 -12.85 -7.90 -0.95
CA TRP A 157 -11.74 -7.20 -0.29
C TRP A 157 -11.36 -5.89 -0.99
N GLN A 158 -11.42 -5.84 -2.33
CA GLN A 158 -11.17 -4.61 -3.07
C GLN A 158 -12.15 -3.47 -2.70
N TYR A 159 -13.42 -3.79 -2.44
CA TYR A 159 -14.43 -2.78 -2.07
C TYR A 159 -14.20 -2.29 -0.64
N VAL A 160 -13.80 -3.19 0.27
CA VAL A 160 -13.39 -2.85 1.64
C VAL A 160 -12.22 -1.88 1.64
N LEU A 161 -11.26 -2.02 0.71
CA LEU A 161 -10.12 -1.11 0.63
C LEU A 161 -10.46 0.24 0.02
N TYR A 162 -11.09 0.22 -1.15
CA TYR A 162 -11.02 1.34 -2.08
C TYR A 162 -12.31 2.15 -2.20
N THR A 163 -13.43 1.73 -1.63
CA THR A 163 -14.63 2.54 -1.72
C THR A 163 -14.47 3.90 -1.01
N SER A 164 -15.06 4.94 -1.60
CA SER A 164 -14.88 6.33 -1.18
C SER A 164 -15.76 6.73 0.00
N THR A 165 -16.87 6.03 0.25
CA THR A 165 -17.82 6.37 1.30
C THR A 165 -17.74 5.40 2.48
N LEU A 166 -18.05 5.90 3.68
CA LEU A 166 -18.12 5.05 4.88
C LEU A 166 -19.29 4.05 4.79
N GLU A 167 -20.38 4.43 4.13
CA GLU A 167 -21.54 3.57 3.92
C GLU A 167 -21.19 2.36 3.05
N ASP A 168 -20.60 2.58 1.88
CA ASP A 168 -20.17 1.50 0.99
C ASP A 168 -19.09 0.62 1.63
N PHE A 169 -18.21 1.22 2.45
CA PHE A 169 -17.21 0.49 3.21
C PHE A 169 -17.88 -0.49 4.18
N ASN A 170 -18.85 -0.02 4.95
CA ASN A 170 -19.59 -0.86 5.89
C ASN A 170 -20.35 -1.97 5.17
N ILE A 171 -21.02 -1.65 4.05
CA ILE A 171 -21.72 -2.64 3.21
C ILE A 171 -20.74 -3.72 2.72
N ALA A 172 -19.58 -3.31 2.19
CA ALA A 172 -18.58 -4.24 1.68
C ALA A 172 -18.01 -5.13 2.79
N TRP A 173 -17.70 -4.57 3.97
CA TRP A 173 -17.14 -5.32 5.08
C TRP A 173 -18.13 -6.31 5.69
N GLU A 174 -19.37 -5.88 5.94
CA GLU A 174 -20.43 -6.78 6.43
C GLU A 174 -20.72 -7.89 5.43
N LYS A 175 -20.75 -7.59 4.13
CA LYS A 175 -20.93 -8.59 3.09
C LYS A 175 -19.79 -9.60 3.06
N LEU A 176 -18.54 -9.16 3.15
CA LEU A 176 -17.36 -10.03 3.17
C LEU A 176 -17.43 -10.99 4.36
N LYS A 177 -17.70 -10.48 5.57
CA LYS A 177 -17.84 -11.29 6.79
C LYS A 177 -18.98 -12.29 6.68
N ALA A 178 -20.18 -11.86 6.26
CA ALA A 178 -21.35 -12.72 6.20
C ALA A 178 -21.19 -13.82 5.14
N PHE A 179 -20.75 -13.44 3.93
CA PHE A 179 -20.63 -14.36 2.80
C PHE A 179 -19.52 -15.39 3.02
N PHE A 180 -18.38 -15.02 3.63
CA PHE A 180 -17.27 -15.91 3.92
C PHE A 180 -17.18 -16.30 5.41
N SER A 181 -18.31 -16.33 6.12
CA SER A 181 -18.37 -16.58 7.57
C SER A 181 -17.74 -17.92 8.00
N THR A 182 -17.79 -18.94 7.14
CA THR A 182 -17.15 -20.25 7.40
C THR A 182 -15.63 -20.25 7.17
N GLN A 183 -15.06 -19.19 6.58
CA GLN A 183 -13.60 -18.99 6.45
C GLN A 183 -13.04 -18.27 7.70
N THR A 184 -13.36 -18.80 8.89
CA THR A 184 -13.18 -18.10 10.18
C THR A 184 -11.77 -17.58 10.41
N ALA A 185 -10.74 -18.37 10.08
CA ALA A 185 -9.35 -17.98 10.30
C ALA A 185 -8.90 -16.78 9.45
N ILE A 186 -9.48 -16.60 8.25
CA ILE A 186 -9.20 -15.46 7.36
C ILE A 186 -9.91 -14.21 7.91
N ILE A 187 -11.20 -14.34 8.24
CA ILE A 187 -12.01 -13.22 8.75
C ILE A 187 -11.42 -12.69 10.06
N GLN A 188 -11.11 -13.58 11.00
CA GLN A 188 -10.49 -13.23 12.28
C GLN A 188 -9.15 -12.51 12.08
N TYR A 189 -8.31 -13.01 11.16
CA TYR A 189 -7.03 -12.34 10.86
C TYR A 189 -7.23 -10.90 10.35
N ILE A 190 -8.13 -10.67 9.39
CA ILE A 190 -8.38 -9.33 8.85
C ILE A 190 -8.94 -8.41 9.93
N GLU A 191 -9.88 -8.90 10.73
CA GLU A 191 -10.53 -8.15 11.81
C GLU A 191 -9.53 -7.74 12.90
N GLU A 192 -8.78 -8.69 13.45
CA GLU A 192 -7.82 -8.43 14.52
C GLU A 192 -6.61 -7.60 14.05
N THR A 193 -6.17 -7.79 12.80
CA THR A 193 -4.94 -7.15 12.30
C THR A 193 -5.19 -5.75 11.76
N TYR A 194 -6.25 -5.56 10.95
CA TYR A 194 -6.41 -4.32 10.17
C TYR A 194 -7.61 -3.47 10.58
N MET A 195 -8.67 -4.04 11.17
CA MET A 195 -9.87 -3.24 11.50
C MET A 195 -9.63 -2.29 12.66
N ALA A 196 -8.78 -2.65 13.63
CA ALA A 196 -8.35 -1.74 14.71
C ALA A 196 -7.65 -0.46 14.21
N VAL A 197 -7.10 -0.50 12.99
CA VAL A 197 -6.38 0.62 12.34
C VAL A 197 -7.04 1.03 11.02
N VAL A 198 -8.34 0.76 10.85
CA VAL A 198 -9.08 1.00 9.59
C VAL A 198 -8.93 2.42 9.05
N ALA A 199 -8.91 3.41 9.95
CA ALA A 199 -8.77 4.82 9.62
C ALA A 199 -7.39 5.21 9.05
N ASP A 200 -6.41 4.31 9.09
CA ASP A 200 -5.06 4.54 8.56
C ASP A 200 -4.92 4.02 7.11
N TRP A 201 -5.86 3.25 6.57
CA TRP A 201 -5.70 2.62 5.25
C TRP A 201 -6.93 2.63 4.34
N ALA A 202 -8.14 2.57 4.90
CA ALA A 202 -9.35 2.51 4.08
C ALA A 202 -9.57 3.85 3.38
N THR A 203 -9.97 3.80 2.11
CA THR A 203 -10.07 4.99 1.25
C THR A 203 -11.07 6.02 1.78
N CYS A 204 -12.21 5.56 2.29
CA CYS A 204 -13.23 6.42 2.89
C CYS A 204 -12.72 7.27 4.08
N TYR A 205 -11.70 6.81 4.81
CA TYR A 205 -11.08 7.58 5.90
C TYR A 205 -9.91 8.43 5.43
N THR A 206 -9.06 7.88 4.56
CA THR A 206 -7.77 8.47 4.18
C THR A 206 -7.90 9.54 3.09
N ASN A 207 -8.98 9.58 2.31
CA ASN A 207 -9.21 10.58 1.25
C ASN A 207 -9.38 12.01 1.76
N ASN A 208 -9.73 12.19 3.04
CA ASN A 208 -9.89 13.52 3.64
C ASN A 208 -8.55 14.18 4.01
N TYR A 209 -7.43 13.51 3.75
CA TYR A 209 -6.09 14.00 4.04
C TYR A 209 -5.30 14.24 2.76
N LEU A 210 -4.44 15.27 2.77
CA LEU A 210 -3.57 15.62 1.64
C LEU A 210 -2.42 14.62 1.49
N ASN A 211 -2.73 13.39 1.10
CA ASN A 211 -1.75 12.34 0.76
C ASN A 211 -1.38 12.33 -0.74
N PHE A 212 -1.90 13.28 -1.52
CA PHE A 212 -1.66 13.42 -2.97
C PHE A 212 -1.93 12.13 -3.77
N GLY A 213 -2.88 11.31 -3.32
CA GLY A 213 -3.21 10.02 -3.92
C GLY A 213 -2.10 8.98 -3.78
N GLN A 214 -1.03 9.26 -3.03
CA GLN A 214 0.01 8.27 -2.77
C GLN A 214 -0.54 7.21 -1.82
N ARG A 215 -0.76 6.02 -2.36
CA ARG A 215 -1.23 4.85 -1.61
C ARG A 215 -0.32 3.64 -1.81
N THR A 216 0.60 3.72 -2.76
CA THR A 216 1.51 2.64 -3.15
C THR A 216 2.95 3.01 -2.88
N THR A 217 3.77 1.99 -2.61
CA THR A 217 5.20 2.10 -2.33
C THR A 217 6.05 2.15 -3.58
N SER A 218 5.49 2.12 -4.80
CA SER A 218 6.28 1.91 -6.02
C SER A 218 7.47 2.87 -6.18
N PRO A 219 7.39 4.17 -5.80
CA PRO A 219 8.57 5.04 -5.84
C PRO A 219 9.60 4.72 -4.75
N VAL A 220 9.13 4.38 -3.54
CA VAL A 220 9.96 3.99 -2.39
C VAL A 220 10.68 2.66 -2.69
N GLU A 221 9.95 1.67 -3.19
CA GLU A 221 10.48 0.36 -3.56
C GLU A 221 11.44 0.45 -4.74
N SER A 222 11.16 1.30 -5.73
CA SER A 222 12.07 1.52 -6.85
C SER A 222 13.38 2.13 -6.38
N ALA A 223 13.33 3.17 -5.54
CA ALA A 223 14.53 3.77 -4.96
C ALA A 223 15.30 2.77 -4.07
N ASN A 224 14.59 2.00 -3.23
CA ASN A 224 15.20 0.99 -2.38
C ASN A 224 15.82 -0.15 -3.19
N ARG A 225 15.14 -0.63 -4.25
CA ARG A 225 15.64 -1.67 -5.16
C ARG A 225 16.88 -1.18 -5.90
N TYR A 226 16.86 0.06 -6.38
CA TYR A 226 18.01 0.69 -7.02
C TYR A 226 19.21 0.75 -6.07
N LEU A 227 19.05 1.22 -4.83
CA LEU A 227 20.15 1.22 -3.87
C LEU A 227 20.63 -0.18 -3.49
N LYS A 228 19.69 -1.13 -3.34
CA LYS A 228 20.01 -2.54 -3.05
C LYS A 228 20.78 -3.22 -4.19
N SER A 229 20.61 -2.83 -5.46
CA SER A 229 21.33 -3.47 -6.55
C SER A 229 22.86 -3.27 -6.43
N PHE A 230 23.29 -2.15 -5.86
CA PHE A 230 24.69 -1.90 -5.55
C PHE A 230 25.18 -2.76 -4.38
N LEU A 231 24.36 -3.00 -3.37
CA LEU A 231 24.72 -3.87 -2.24
C LEU A 231 24.78 -5.36 -2.65
N VAL A 232 23.80 -5.82 -3.43
CA VAL A 232 23.60 -7.25 -3.74
C VAL A 232 24.66 -7.80 -4.69
N THR A 233 25.29 -6.95 -5.50
CA THR A 233 26.36 -7.38 -6.42
C THR A 233 27.68 -7.67 -5.72
N GLY A 234 27.78 -7.48 -4.40
CA GLY A 234 28.94 -7.88 -3.57
C GLY A 234 30.24 -7.13 -3.84
N ASN A 235 30.26 -6.27 -4.86
CA ASN A 235 31.45 -5.56 -5.32
C ASN A 235 31.48 -4.09 -4.90
N ASN A 236 30.48 -3.61 -4.16
CA ASN A 236 30.41 -2.21 -3.74
C ASN A 236 30.58 -2.06 -2.22
N THR A 237 31.35 -1.05 -1.85
CA THR A 237 31.58 -0.54 -0.51
C THR A 237 30.40 0.33 -0.05
N VAL A 238 30.30 0.56 1.27
CA VAL A 238 29.35 1.53 1.84
C VAL A 238 29.52 2.92 1.21
N LYS A 239 30.77 3.30 0.88
CA LYS A 239 31.09 4.56 0.22
C LYS A 239 30.40 4.67 -1.15
N GLU A 240 30.46 3.64 -1.97
CA GLU A 240 29.82 3.65 -3.30
C GLU A 240 28.29 3.73 -3.17
N VAL A 241 27.69 3.04 -2.20
CA VAL A 241 26.24 3.14 -1.94
C VAL A 241 25.84 4.56 -1.54
N VAL A 242 26.65 5.21 -0.70
CA VAL A 242 26.46 6.61 -0.31
C VAL A 242 26.60 7.53 -1.53
N GLU A 243 27.62 7.36 -2.37
CA GLU A 243 27.80 8.12 -3.62
C GLU A 243 26.61 7.95 -4.57
N GLN A 244 26.08 6.74 -4.73
CA GLN A 244 24.89 6.50 -5.56
C GLN A 244 23.63 7.13 -4.97
N SER A 245 23.51 7.19 -3.64
CA SER A 245 22.40 7.90 -2.99
C SER A 245 22.43 9.40 -3.32
N PHE A 246 23.62 10.03 -3.32
CA PHE A 246 23.79 11.43 -3.73
C PHE A 246 23.49 11.63 -5.22
N ASN A 247 23.96 10.72 -6.09
CA ASN A 247 23.66 10.77 -7.53
C ASN A 247 22.15 10.70 -7.79
N MET A 248 21.43 9.83 -7.09
CA MET A 248 19.98 9.72 -7.23
C MET A 248 19.26 11.00 -6.77
N VAL A 249 19.68 11.62 -5.66
CA VAL A 249 19.13 12.92 -5.22
C VAL A 249 19.39 14.00 -6.27
N ALA A 250 20.60 14.04 -6.86
CA ALA A 250 20.94 14.99 -7.91
C ALA A 250 20.06 14.81 -9.16
N GLN A 251 19.84 13.58 -9.61
CA GLN A 251 18.95 13.28 -10.75
C GLN A 251 17.49 13.67 -10.45
N MET A 252 17.00 13.41 -9.23
CA MET A 252 15.66 13.83 -8.82
C MET A 252 15.51 15.36 -8.82
N LYS A 253 16.55 16.10 -8.39
CA LYS A 253 16.56 17.56 -8.45
C LYS A 253 16.40 18.08 -9.88
N VAL A 254 17.08 17.47 -10.85
CA VAL A 254 16.94 17.81 -12.28
C VAL A 254 15.50 17.56 -12.73
N SER A 255 14.96 16.36 -12.49
CA SER A 255 13.59 15.99 -12.89
C SER A 255 12.51 16.92 -12.30
N ILE A 256 12.64 17.29 -11.03
CA ILE A 256 11.72 18.22 -10.36
C ILE A 256 11.82 19.62 -10.99
N THR A 257 13.04 20.08 -11.32
CA THR A 257 13.26 21.38 -11.95
C THR A 257 12.63 21.43 -13.34
N GLU A 258 12.82 20.38 -14.14
CA GLU A 258 12.20 20.22 -15.47
C GLU A 258 10.68 20.18 -15.37
N ALA A 259 10.12 19.41 -14.44
CA ALA A 259 8.67 19.35 -14.21
C ALA A 259 8.08 20.70 -13.82
N ARG A 260 8.78 21.45 -12.95
CA ARG A 260 8.37 22.81 -12.56
C ARG A 260 8.39 23.75 -13.76
N GLN A 261 9.40 23.65 -14.62
CA GLN A 261 9.50 24.46 -15.83
C GLN A 261 8.39 24.11 -16.84
N ALA A 262 8.11 22.82 -17.04
CA ALA A 262 7.02 22.36 -17.88
C ALA A 262 5.66 22.88 -17.38
N GLN A 263 5.41 22.85 -16.06
CA GLN A 263 4.17 23.38 -15.47
C GLN A 263 4.05 24.89 -15.68
N LYS A 264 5.13 25.66 -15.48
CA LYS A 264 5.15 27.10 -15.80
C LYS A 264 4.86 27.37 -17.27
N ASN A 265 5.40 26.56 -18.18
CA ASN A 265 5.14 26.69 -19.62
C ASN A 265 3.67 26.40 -19.95
N ARG A 266 3.08 25.37 -19.34
CA ARG A 266 1.66 25.03 -19.50
C ARG A 266 0.75 26.16 -19.04
N LEU A 267 0.95 26.68 -17.83
CA LEU A 267 0.17 27.81 -17.30
C LEU A 267 0.24 29.06 -18.19
N ARG A 268 1.43 29.36 -18.73
CA ARG A 268 1.59 30.47 -19.69
C ARG A 268 0.78 30.26 -20.98
N ARG A 269 0.79 29.05 -21.53
CA ARG A 269 -0.02 28.71 -22.72
C ARG A 269 -1.52 28.84 -22.44
N ASP A 270 -1.98 28.31 -21.30
CA ASP A 270 -3.40 28.38 -20.91
C ASP A 270 -3.87 29.83 -20.68
N GLN A 271 -3.00 30.70 -20.15
CA GLN A 271 -3.27 32.14 -20.03
C GLN A 271 -3.33 32.83 -21.39
N CYS A 272 -2.42 32.51 -22.31
CA CYS A 272 -2.48 33.06 -23.68
C CYS A 272 -3.75 32.63 -24.43
N ILE A 273 -4.21 31.38 -24.25
CA ILE A 273 -5.44 30.88 -24.90
C ILE A 273 -6.69 31.58 -24.35
N LYS A 274 -6.73 31.90 -23.05
CA LYS A 274 -7.87 32.61 -22.43
C LYS A 274 -7.90 34.12 -22.71
N ALA A 275 -6.89 34.66 -23.38
CA ALA A 275 -6.80 36.09 -23.74
C ALA A 275 -7.31 36.40 -25.16
N TYR A 276 -7.84 35.41 -25.87
CA TYR A 276 -8.55 35.51 -27.16
C TYR A 276 -9.99 35.01 -27.02
#